data_AF-A0A957RYQ2-F1
#
_entry.id   AF-A0A957RYQ2-F1
#
_cell.length_a   1.000
_cell.length_b   1.000
_cell.length_c   1.000
_cell.angle_alpha   90.00
_cell.angle_beta   90.00
_cell.angle_gamma   90.00
#
_symmetry.space_group_name_H-M   'P 1'
#
loop_
_entity.id
_entity.type
_entity.pdbx_description
1 polymer ?
#
loop_
_entity_poly.entity_id
_entity_poly.type
_entity_poly.pdbx_seq_one_letter_code
_entity_poly.pdbx_strand_id
1 'polypeptide(L)'
;MPRPVTLFTGQWADLPLETLAQKVSEWGFDGLELACWGDHFEVDKALESDGYVREKRDLLEKYGLGCWSISNHLVGQCVCDPIDTRHKS
;
A
#
# COMPACT_ATOMS: atom_id res chain seq x y z
N MET A 1 21.76 -13.97 2.35
CA MET A 1 21.11 -13.05 1.41
C MET A 1 21.09 -11.66 2.03
N PRO A 2 21.29 -10.59 1.26
CA PRO A 2 21.08 -9.22 1.75
C PRO A 2 19.61 -9.02 2.18
N ARG A 3 19.36 -8.06 3.07
CA ARG A 3 18.01 -7.75 3.54
C ARG A 3 17.25 -6.98 2.43
N PRO A 4 15.97 -7.28 2.17
CA PRO A 4 15.17 -6.52 1.21
C PRO A 4 15.03 -5.05 1.63
N VAL A 5 15.10 -4.15 0.65
CA VAL A 5 14.84 -2.71 0.77
C VAL A 5 13.52 -2.39 0.07
N THR A 6 12.55 -1.88 0.82
CA THR A 6 11.19 -1.62 0.33
C THR A 6 10.85 -0.14 0.37
N LEU A 7 10.01 0.31 -0.56
CA LEU A 7 9.45 1.66 -0.54
C LEU A 7 8.05 1.65 0.10
N PHE A 8 7.82 2.53 1.07
CA PHE A 8 6.49 2.79 1.60
C PHE A 8 5.65 3.62 0.62
N THR A 9 4.43 3.17 0.33
CA THR A 9 3.61 3.79 -0.72
C THR A 9 2.73 4.95 -0.26
N GLY A 10 2.75 5.33 1.02
CA GLY A 10 1.82 6.32 1.58
C GLY A 10 1.95 7.73 0.98
N GLN A 11 3.17 8.18 0.68
CA GLN A 11 3.44 9.47 0.02
C GLN A 11 3.08 9.48 -1.47
N TRP A 12 2.69 8.34 -2.03
CA TRP A 12 2.49 8.14 -3.46
C TRP A 12 1.05 7.74 -3.80
N ALA A 13 0.12 7.86 -2.86
CA ALA A 13 -1.27 7.40 -3.02
C ALA A 13 -2.10 8.24 -4.00
N ASP A 14 -1.52 9.31 -4.55
CA ASP A 14 -2.03 10.07 -5.69
C ASP A 14 -1.74 9.39 -7.04
N LEU A 15 -0.83 8.41 -7.09
CA LEU A 15 -0.54 7.60 -8.27
C LEU A 15 -1.27 6.25 -8.20
N PRO A 16 -1.68 5.67 -9.35
CA PRO A 16 -2.14 4.29 -9.39
C PRO A 16 -1.02 3.32 -8.97
N LEU A 17 -1.37 2.26 -8.25
CA LEU A 17 -0.39 1.27 -7.77
C LEU A 17 0.51 0.72 -8.88
N GLU A 18 -0.05 0.41 -10.06
CA GLU A 18 0.72 -0.12 -11.20
C GLU A 18 1.76 0.89 -11.71
N THR A 19 1.40 2.17 -11.75
CA THR A 19 2.32 3.24 -12.17
C THR A 19 3.48 3.38 -11.17
N LEU A 20 3.20 3.27 -9.87
CA LEU A 20 4.22 3.30 -8.84
C LEU A 20 5.10 2.05 -8.88
N ALA A 21 4.51 0.85 -9.02
CA ALA A 21 5.25 -0.42 -9.10
C ALA A 21 6.26 -0.42 -10.26
N GLN A 22 5.85 0.05 -11.45
CA GLN A 22 6.78 0.21 -12.56
C GLN A 22 7.98 1.10 -12.17
N LYS A 23 7.72 2.31 -11.66
CA LYS A 23 8.78 3.26 -11.27
C LYS A 23 9.72 2.67 -10.21
N VAL A 24 9.15 2.06 -9.17
CA VAL A 24 9.92 1.50 -8.06
C VAL A 24 10.80 0.33 -8.49
N SER A 25 10.33 -0.49 -9.43
CA SER A 25 11.16 -1.54 -10.03
C SER A 25 12.36 -0.97 -10.80
N GLU A 26 12.16 0.12 -11.54
CA GLU A 26 13.24 0.82 -12.27
C GLU A 26 14.24 1.51 -11.31
N TRP A 27 13.81 1.85 -10.10
CA TRP A 27 14.66 2.45 -9.06
C TRP A 27 15.49 1.43 -8.28
N GLY A 28 15.22 0.13 -8.44
CA GLY A 28 15.99 -0.95 -7.82
C GLY A 28 15.59 -1.30 -6.39
N PHE A 29 14.36 -1.01 -5.97
CA PHE A 29 13.82 -1.53 -4.71
C PHE A 29 13.43 -3.00 -4.86
N ASP A 30 13.48 -3.74 -3.76
CA ASP A 30 13.09 -5.15 -3.72
C ASP A 30 11.56 -5.32 -3.56
N GLY A 31 10.84 -4.27 -3.18
CA GLY A 31 9.38 -4.32 -3.06
C GLY A 31 8.72 -3.09 -2.46
N LEU A 32 7.44 -3.25 -2.13
CA LEU A 32 6.58 -2.21 -1.60
C LEU A 32 6.03 -2.58 -0.22
N GLU A 33 5.99 -1.58 0.66
CA GLU A 33 5.13 -1.58 1.84
C GLU A 33 3.84 -0.84 1.46
N LEU A 34 2.73 -1.59 1.33
CA LEU A 34 1.48 -1.04 0.78
C LEU A 34 0.68 -0.26 1.83
N ALA A 35 0.45 1.01 1.55
CA ALA A 35 -0.51 1.84 2.27
C ALA A 35 -1.96 1.36 2.05
N CYS A 36 -2.75 1.33 3.12
CA CYS A 36 -4.15 0.91 3.10
C CYS A 36 -5.12 2.04 2.67
N TRP A 37 -4.76 2.82 1.66
CA TRP A 37 -5.58 3.89 1.07
C TRP A 37 -5.16 4.15 -0.39
N GLY A 38 -5.92 4.99 -1.09
CA GLY A 38 -5.83 5.06 -2.56
C GLY A 38 -6.27 3.73 -3.18
N ASP A 39 -5.69 3.38 -4.33
CA ASP A 39 -5.86 2.06 -4.92
C ASP A 39 -4.75 1.08 -4.50
N HIS A 40 -3.88 1.44 -3.56
CA HIS A 40 -2.70 0.65 -3.20
C HIS A 40 -3.09 -0.65 -2.47
N PHE A 41 -3.91 -0.56 -1.43
CA PHE A 41 -4.48 -1.72 -0.74
C PHE A 41 -5.80 -1.38 -0.04
N GLU A 42 -6.90 -1.94 -0.53
CA GLU A 42 -8.25 -1.73 -0.03
C GLU A 42 -8.64 -2.91 0.88
N VAL A 43 -8.69 -2.65 2.19
CA VAL A 43 -8.82 -3.70 3.21
C VAL A 43 -10.17 -4.40 3.16
N ASP A 44 -11.23 -3.66 2.85
CA ASP A 44 -12.58 -4.21 2.65
C ASP A 44 -12.60 -5.23 1.50
N LYS A 45 -12.07 -4.87 0.32
CA LYS A 45 -11.98 -5.78 -0.83
C LYS A 45 -11.12 -7.01 -0.55
N ALA A 46 -10.05 -6.85 0.23
CA ALA A 46 -9.21 -7.96 0.65
C ALA A 46 -9.95 -8.97 1.55
N LEU A 47 -10.96 -8.54 2.31
CA LEU A 47 -11.82 -9.41 3.11
C LEU A 47 -12.97 -10.04 2.31
N GLU A 48 -13.43 -9.36 1.25
CA GLU A 48 -14.54 -9.83 0.41
C GLU A 48 -14.11 -10.85 -0.65
N SER A 49 -12.85 -10.80 -1.11
CA SER A 49 -12.38 -11.65 -2.21
C SER A 49 -10.90 -12.02 -2.09
N ASP A 50 -10.61 -13.32 -2.00
CA ASP A 50 -9.24 -13.84 -2.18
C ASP A 50 -8.64 -13.47 -3.54
N GLY A 51 -9.49 -13.22 -4.55
CA GLY A 51 -9.07 -12.78 -5.87
C GLY A 51 -8.37 -11.42 -5.83
N TYR A 52 -8.85 -10.50 -5.00
CA TYR A 52 -8.24 -9.17 -4.84
C TYR A 52 -6.78 -9.27 -4.37
N VAL A 53 -6.53 -10.08 -3.33
CA VAL A 53 -5.17 -10.25 -2.78
C VAL A 53 -4.24 -10.92 -3.79
N ARG A 54 -4.75 -11.89 -4.58
CA ARG A 54 -3.98 -12.51 -5.66
C ARG A 54 -3.63 -11.50 -6.74
N GLU A 55 -4.60 -10.72 -7.22
CA GLU A 55 -4.36 -9.68 -8.23
C GLU A 55 -3.32 -8.64 -7.76
N LYS A 56 -3.35 -8.26 -6.48
CA LYS A 56 -2.31 -7.39 -5.90
C LYS A 56 -0.93 -8.03 -5.91
N ARG A 57 -0.82 -9.32 -5.57
CA ARG A 57 0.46 -10.04 -5.66
C ARG A 57 0.95 -10.16 -7.09
N ASP A 58 0.09 -10.59 -8.01
CA ASP A 58 0.41 -10.77 -9.43
C ASP A 58 0.91 -9.44 -10.04
N LEU A 59 0.30 -8.32 -9.67
CA LEU A 59 0.74 -6.98 -10.09
C LEU A 59 2.16 -6.67 -9.60
N LEU A 60 2.50 -6.94 -8.34
CA LEU A 60 3.85 -6.67 -7.83
C LEU A 60 4.87 -7.62 -8.45
N GLU A 61 4.53 -8.91 -8.58
CA GLU A 61 5.39 -9.94 -9.16
C GLU A 61 5.69 -9.66 -10.64
N LYS A 62 4.74 -9.09 -11.39
CA LYS A 62 4.94 -8.60 -12.78
C LYS A 62 6.12 -7.62 -12.89
N TYR A 63 6.40 -6.85 -11.84
CA TYR A 63 7.52 -5.89 -11.77
C TYR A 63 8.71 -6.40 -10.93
N GLY A 64 8.71 -7.68 -10.54
CA GLY A 64 9.77 -8.26 -9.71
C GLY A 64 9.80 -7.72 -8.27
N LEU A 65 8.70 -7.15 -7.79
CA LEU A 65 8.58 -6.54 -6.47
C LEU A 65 7.92 -7.50 -5.47
N GLY A 66 8.45 -7.55 -4.25
CA GLY A 66 7.81 -8.22 -3.12
C GLY A 66 6.91 -7.31 -2.29
N CYS A 67 6.19 -7.90 -1.33
CA CYS A 67 5.48 -7.19 -0.28
C CYS A 67 5.53 -8.01 1.02
N TRP A 68 6.03 -7.40 2.09
CA TRP A 68 6.22 -8.03 3.41
C TRP A 68 5.43 -7.33 4.51
N SER A 69 4.90 -6.14 4.24
CA SER A 69 4.18 -5.30 5.19
C SER A 69 3.12 -4.46 4.48
N ILE A 70 2.08 -4.12 5.25
CA ILE A 70 1.07 -3.13 4.90
C ILE A 70 0.96 -2.11 6.03
N SER A 71 0.53 -0.89 5.74
CA SER A 71 0.45 0.20 6.72
C SER A 71 -0.89 0.91 6.64
N ASN A 72 -1.56 1.06 7.79
CA ASN A 72 -2.88 1.68 7.90
C ASN A 72 -2.89 2.87 8.85
N HIS A 73 -1.93 3.78 8.68
CA HIS A 73 -1.72 4.93 9.57
C HIS A 73 -2.97 5.81 9.70
N LEU A 74 -3.67 6.09 8.58
CA LEU A 74 -4.81 7.01 8.56
C LEU A 74 -5.95 6.52 9.45
N VAL A 75 -6.37 5.26 9.30
CA VAL A 75 -7.45 4.69 10.12
C VAL A 75 -6.97 4.43 11.55
N GLY A 76 -5.72 3.99 11.72
CA GLY A 76 -5.13 3.77 13.04
C GLY A 76 -5.11 5.04 13.91
N GLN A 77 -4.85 6.20 13.30
CA GLN A 77 -4.90 7.50 13.96
C GLN A 77 -6.29 7.74 14.59
N CYS A 78 -7.36 7.44 13.86
CA CYS A 78 -8.75 7.66 14.30
C CYS A 78 -9.20 6.81 15.50
N VAL A 79 -8.36 5.89 16.00
CA VAL A 79 -8.69 5.06 17.18
C VAL A 79 -8.57 5.86 18.48
N CYS A 80 -7.50 6.64 18.63
CA CYS A 80 -7.19 7.35 19.88
C CYS A 80 -7.07 8.87 19.70
N ASP A 81 -7.08 9.39 18.47
CA ASP A 81 -6.92 10.82 18.22
C ASP A 81 -8.19 11.59 18.65
N PRO A 82 -8.06 12.64 19.49
CA PRO A 82 -9.19 13.49 19.82
C PRO A 82 -9.78 14.12 18.55
N ILE A 83 -11.08 13.94 18.33
CA ILE A 83 -11.75 14.51 17.15
C ILE A 83 -11.70 16.04 17.23
N ASP A 84 -10.97 16.65 16.31
CA ASP A 84 -10.86 18.10 16.21
C ASP A 84 -12.22 18.73 15.89
N THR A 85 -12.51 19.89 16.47
CA THR A 85 -13.78 20.61 16.28
C THR A 85 -14.12 20.93 14.82
N ARG A 86 -13.13 21.01 13.93
CA ARG A 86 -13.30 21.21 12.49
C ARG A 86 -13.97 20.02 11.78
N HIS A 87 -14.03 18.84 12.41
CA HIS A 87 -14.77 17.69 11.89
C HIS A 87 -16.29 17.79 12.06
N LYS A 88 -16.80 18.83 12.75
CA LYS A 88 -18.23 19.08 12.83
C LYS A 88 -18.71 19.77 11.55
N SER A 89 -19.51 19.06 10.76
CA SER A 89 -20.30 19.57 9.63
C SER A 89 -21.61 20.21 10.08
#